data_AF-A0A420HBR3-F1
#
_entry.id   AF-A0A420HBR3-F1
#
_cell.length_a   1.000
_cell.length_b   1.000
_cell.length_c   1.000
_cell.angle_alpha   90.00
_cell.angle_beta   90.00
_cell.angle_gamma   90.00
#
_symmetry.space_group_name_H-M   'P 1'
#
loop_
_entity.id
_entity.type
_entity.pdbx_description
1 polymer ?
#
loop_
_entity_poly.entity_id
_entity_poly.type
_entity_poly.pdbx_seq_one_letter_code
_entity_poly.pdbx_strand_id
1 'polypeptide(L)'
;MPGNSDNLISPEKPIAADGSYKYKDALGDLDIRDNKELTKEKVNGYFMWFIRTRTQRGYRDEQLWYSFREVFDGWTENIFQVASSLARKDNRTYLRANGVHVTVKTGARMHT
;
A
#
# COMPACT_ATOMS: atom_id res chain seq x y z
N MET A 1 38.46 6.07 -10.62
CA MET A 1 37.69 4.90 -10.17
C MET A 1 36.22 5.29 -10.13
N PRO A 2 35.35 4.88 -11.07
CA PRO A 2 33.92 5.08 -10.91
C PRO A 2 33.28 3.80 -10.34
N GLY A 3 32.90 3.86 -9.06
CA GLY A 3 32.05 2.85 -8.42
C GLY A 3 30.60 3.16 -8.77
N ASN A 4 30.01 2.27 -9.56
CA ASN A 4 28.68 2.38 -10.14
C ASN A 4 27.66 1.78 -9.15
N SER A 5 26.80 2.60 -8.54
CA SER A 5 25.69 2.09 -7.73
C SER A 5 24.52 3.06 -7.61
N ASP A 6 24.12 3.73 -8.70
CA ASP A 6 22.88 4.52 -8.71
C ASP A 6 22.08 4.25 -9.98
N ASN A 7 21.62 3.00 -10.13
CA ASN A 7 20.58 2.64 -11.09
C ASN A 7 19.43 1.95 -10.33
N LEU A 8 18.84 2.69 -9.40
CA LEU A 8 17.47 2.42 -8.97
C LEU A 8 16.56 3.17 -9.94
N ILE A 9 16.01 2.39 -10.87
CA ILE A 9 14.90 2.67 -11.79
C ILE A 9 14.19 3.98 -11.42
N SER A 10 14.47 5.02 -12.19
CA SER A 10 13.73 6.27 -12.20
C SER A 10 12.42 6.03 -12.95
N PRO A 11 11.24 6.07 -12.32
CA PRO A 11 10.02 6.29 -13.08
C PRO A 11 10.02 7.78 -13.45
N GLU A 12 10.21 8.05 -14.73
CA GLU A 12 10.11 9.38 -15.31
C GLU A 12 8.81 10.08 -14.81
N LYS A 13 9.04 11.17 -14.06
CA LYS A 13 8.16 12.20 -13.47
C LYS A 13 6.67 12.25 -13.91
N PRO A 14 5.74 12.63 -12.99
CA PRO A 14 5.78 13.95 -12.36
C PRO A 14 5.79 13.89 -10.85
N ILE A 15 6.99 14.07 -10.29
CA ILE A 15 7.19 14.53 -8.93
C ILE A 15 6.97 16.04 -8.97
N ALA A 16 5.93 16.55 -8.31
CA ALA A 16 5.77 17.98 -8.06
C ALA A 16 6.98 18.49 -7.26
N ALA A 17 7.29 19.78 -7.36
CA ALA A 17 8.51 20.38 -6.79
C ALA A 17 8.66 20.18 -5.25
N ASP A 18 7.58 19.79 -4.57
CA ASP A 18 7.52 19.46 -3.14
C ASP A 18 7.76 17.96 -2.84
N GLY A 19 8.14 17.16 -3.84
CA GLY A 19 8.34 15.73 -3.66
C GLY A 19 7.05 14.93 -3.57
N SER A 20 5.89 15.51 -3.90
CA SER A 20 4.60 14.82 -4.00
C SER A 20 4.35 14.27 -5.41
N TYR A 21 3.62 13.16 -5.51
CA TYR A 21 3.08 12.61 -6.76
C TYR A 21 1.63 13.04 -6.68
N LYS A 22 1.11 13.68 -7.73
CA LYS A 22 -0.30 14.03 -7.82
C LYS A 22 -1.13 12.75 -8.01
N TYR A 23 -1.26 11.96 -6.95
CA TYR A 23 -1.93 10.65 -6.99
C TYR A 23 -3.46 10.77 -6.90
N LYS A 24 -3.96 11.79 -6.18
CA LYS A 24 -5.40 12.09 -6.12
C LYS A 24 -5.96 12.56 -7.45
N ASP A 25 -5.21 13.40 -8.18
CA ASP A 25 -5.66 13.93 -9.47
C ASP A 25 -5.62 12.87 -10.60
N ALA A 26 -4.82 11.81 -10.44
CA ALA A 26 -4.60 10.80 -11.49
C ALA A 26 -5.43 9.51 -11.32
N LEU A 27 -5.86 9.16 -10.10
CA LEU A 27 -6.64 7.94 -9.85
C LEU A 27 -8.14 8.18 -9.66
N GLY A 28 -8.55 9.39 -9.30
CA GLY A 28 -9.90 9.61 -8.78
C GLY A 28 -10.15 8.83 -7.48
N ASP A 29 -11.38 8.88 -6.99
CA ASP A 29 -11.81 7.96 -5.94
C ASP A 29 -11.98 6.55 -6.56
N LEU A 30 -11.34 5.53 -5.97
CA LEU A 30 -11.53 4.16 -6.40
C LEU A 30 -12.90 3.68 -5.89
N ASP A 31 -13.88 3.52 -6.80
CA ASP A 31 -15.13 2.88 -6.45
C ASP A 31 -14.96 1.36 -6.41
N ILE A 32 -14.87 0.81 -5.21
CA ILE A 32 -14.74 -0.63 -4.98
C ILE A 32 -16.00 -1.44 -5.39
N ARG A 33 -17.10 -0.77 -5.71
CA ARG A 33 -18.34 -1.37 -6.22
C ARG A 33 -18.37 -1.43 -7.75
N ASP A 34 -17.50 -0.69 -8.44
CA ASP A 34 -17.37 -0.75 -9.88
C ASP A 34 -16.21 -1.69 -10.27
N ASN A 35 -16.56 -2.89 -10.74
CA ASN A 35 -15.56 -3.87 -11.20
C ASN A 35 -14.68 -3.35 -12.36
N LYS A 36 -15.12 -2.36 -13.13
CA LYS A 36 -14.32 -1.75 -14.19
C LYS A 36 -13.18 -0.90 -13.64
N GLU A 37 -13.35 -0.36 -12.43
CA GLU A 37 -12.36 0.42 -11.71
C GLU A 37 -11.33 -0.47 -10.99
N LEU A 38 -11.69 -1.72 -10.70
CA LEU A 38 -10.82 -2.71 -10.05
C LEU A 38 -9.80 -3.33 -11.02
N THR A 39 -9.02 -2.49 -11.70
CA THR A 39 -7.89 -2.94 -12.52
C THR A 39 -6.64 -3.12 -11.67
N LYS A 40 -5.76 -4.04 -12.08
CA LYS A 40 -4.46 -4.25 -11.40
C LYS A 40 -3.68 -2.95 -11.24
N GLU A 41 -3.68 -2.08 -12.26
CA GLU A 41 -2.99 -0.80 -12.22
C GLU A 41 -3.56 0.13 -11.15
N LYS A 42 -4.88 0.32 -11.11
CA LYS A 42 -5.54 1.19 -10.13
C LYS A 42 -5.36 0.69 -8.70
N VAL A 43 -5.57 -0.61 -8.48
CA VAL A 43 -5.43 -1.22 -7.15
C VAL A 43 -3.97 -1.16 -6.68
N ASN A 44 -2.99 -1.48 -7.55
CA ASN A 44 -1.56 -1.29 -7.22
C ASN A 44 -1.26 0.17 -6.86
N GLY A 45 -1.79 1.12 -7.63
CA GLY A 45 -1.63 2.54 -7.35
C GLY A 45 -2.14 2.90 -5.96
N TYR A 46 -3.31 2.40 -5.58
CA TYR A 46 -3.89 2.67 -4.26
C TYR A 46 -2.99 2.18 -3.10
N PHE A 47 -2.33 1.02 -3.24
CA PHE A 47 -1.33 0.55 -2.27
C PHE A 47 -0.13 1.51 -2.17
N MET A 48 0.41 1.95 -3.32
CA MET A 48 1.56 2.86 -3.36
C MET A 48 1.23 4.24 -2.78
N TRP A 49 0.03 4.76 -3.08
CA TRP A 49 -0.49 5.97 -2.47
C TRP A 49 -0.56 5.85 -0.95
N PHE A 50 -1.15 4.75 -0.45
CA PHE A 50 -1.28 4.53 0.99
C PHE A 50 0.08 4.56 1.67
N ILE A 51 1.04 3.75 1.19
CA ILE A 51 2.40 3.67 1.75
C ILE A 51 3.05 5.05 1.78
N ARG A 52 3.01 5.78 0.65
CA ARG A 52 3.67 7.07 0.52
C ARG A 52 3.06 8.13 1.43
N THR A 53 1.75 8.29 1.42
CA THR A 53 1.08 9.31 2.24
C THR A 53 1.30 9.05 3.73
N ARG A 54 1.31 7.79 4.18
CA ARG A 54 1.52 7.46 5.60
C ARG A 54 2.98 7.60 5.99
N THR A 55 3.90 7.33 5.07
CA THR A 55 5.33 7.62 5.26
C THR A 55 5.57 9.12 5.43
N GLN A 56 5.01 9.95 4.55
CA GLN A 56 5.16 11.41 4.61
C GLN A 56 4.55 12.01 5.89
N ARG A 57 3.48 11.41 6.42
CA ARG A 57 2.83 11.82 7.67
C ARG A 57 3.47 11.22 8.92
N GLY A 58 4.46 10.33 8.77
CA GLY A 58 5.12 9.67 9.90
C GLY A 58 4.23 8.73 10.71
N TYR A 59 3.18 8.15 10.09
CA TYR A 59 2.26 7.26 10.82
C TYR A 59 2.97 5.94 11.18
N ARG A 60 2.79 5.51 12.43
CA ARG A 60 3.35 4.27 12.98
C ARG A 60 2.35 3.61 13.94
N ASP A 61 2.64 2.38 14.32
CA ASP A 61 1.96 1.62 15.38
C ASP A 61 0.43 1.66 15.21
N GLU A 62 -0.31 1.99 16.28
CA GLU A 62 -1.77 2.04 16.27
C GLU A 62 -2.33 3.04 15.26
N GLN A 63 -1.69 4.21 15.11
CA GLN A 63 -2.16 5.23 14.16
C GLN A 63 -2.11 4.72 12.72
N LEU A 64 -1.04 4.01 12.37
CA LEU A 64 -0.92 3.39 11.05
C LEU A 64 -1.96 2.28 10.86
N TRP A 65 -2.21 1.48 11.90
CA TRP A 65 -3.24 0.45 11.88
C TRP A 65 -4.64 1.01 11.67
N TYR A 66 -5.04 2.04 12.41
CA TYR A 66 -6.34 2.68 12.24
C TYR A 66 -6.50 3.29 10.85
N SER A 67 -5.46 3.97 10.35
CA SER A 67 -5.50 4.53 9.00
C SER A 67 -5.58 3.46 7.92
N PHE A 68 -4.93 2.31 8.11
CA PHE A 68 -5.06 1.17 7.20
C PHE A 68 -6.50 0.67 7.17
N ARG A 69 -7.11 0.45 8.35
CA ARG A 69 -8.49 -0.03 8.45
C ARG A 69 -9.49 0.92 7.83
N GLU A 70 -9.34 2.22 8.06
CA GLU A 70 -10.23 3.25 7.50
C GLU A 70 -10.13 3.31 5.97
N VAL A 71 -8.92 3.30 5.41
CA VAL A 71 -8.72 3.40 3.96
C VAL A 71 -9.21 2.19 3.20
N PHE A 72 -8.96 1.00 3.75
CA PHE A 72 -9.31 -0.26 3.11
C PHE A 72 -10.61 -0.84 3.67
N ASP A 73 -11.43 -0.01 4.32
CA ASP A 73 -12.75 -0.44 4.77
C ASP A 73 -13.62 -0.87 3.58
N GLY A 74 -14.34 -1.97 3.74
CA GLY A 74 -15.13 -2.59 2.67
C GLY A 74 -14.33 -3.33 1.59
N TRP A 75 -13.00 -3.28 1.59
CA TRP A 75 -12.20 -4.07 0.64
C TRP A 75 -12.28 -5.56 0.98
N THR A 76 -12.72 -6.37 0.02
CA THR A 76 -12.72 -7.83 0.16
C THR A 76 -11.37 -8.42 -0.23
N GLU A 77 -11.11 -9.67 0.18
CA GLU A 77 -9.89 -10.37 -0.23
C GLU A 77 -9.71 -10.40 -1.76
N ASN A 78 -10.80 -10.56 -2.53
CA ASN A 78 -10.74 -10.55 -3.99
C ASN A 78 -10.17 -9.24 -4.55
N ILE A 79 -10.54 -8.09 -3.95
CA ILE A 79 -10.01 -6.78 -4.34
C ILE A 79 -8.51 -6.70 -4.02
N PHE A 80 -8.09 -7.18 -2.86
CA PHE A 80 -6.66 -7.29 -2.55
C PHE A 80 -5.92 -8.16 -3.57
N GLN A 81 -6.50 -9.29 -4.01
CA GLN A 81 -5.87 -10.21 -4.96
C GLN A 81 -5.75 -9.65 -6.39
N VAL A 82 -6.51 -8.62 -6.76
CA VAL A 82 -6.33 -7.89 -8.04
C VAL A 82 -4.93 -7.27 -8.11
N ALA A 83 -4.40 -6.79 -6.99
CA ALA A 83 -3.07 -6.23 -6.92
C ALA A 83 -1.99 -7.29 -7.16
N SER A 84 -0.89 -6.84 -7.75
CA SER A 84 0.32 -7.64 -7.89
C SER A 84 0.79 -8.20 -6.54
N SER A 85 1.41 -9.38 -6.56
CA SER A 85 2.01 -9.98 -5.38
C SER A 85 3.06 -9.07 -4.74
N LEU A 86 3.79 -8.30 -5.57
CA LEU A 86 4.76 -7.29 -5.14
C LEU A 86 4.09 -6.15 -4.35
N ALA A 87 3.09 -5.47 -4.91
CA ALA A 87 2.40 -4.38 -4.21
C ALA A 87 1.81 -4.82 -2.86
N ARG A 88 1.22 -6.02 -2.81
CA ARG A 88 0.73 -6.61 -1.56
C ARG A 88 1.85 -6.91 -0.56
N LYS A 89 3.00 -7.41 -1.04
CA LYS A 89 4.17 -7.69 -0.20
C LYS A 89 4.74 -6.38 0.36
N ASP A 90 4.86 -5.35 -0.46
CA ASP A 90 5.38 -4.05 -0.05
C ASP A 90 4.47 -3.39 0.98
N ASN A 91 3.15 -3.44 0.80
CA ASN A 91 2.21 -2.95 1.79
C ASN A 91 2.33 -3.70 3.13
N ARG A 92 2.36 -5.04 3.12
CA ARG A 92 2.56 -5.83 4.35
C ARG A 92 3.91 -5.54 5.03
N THR A 93 4.96 -5.37 4.24
CA THR A 93 6.31 -5.07 4.74
C THR A 93 6.34 -3.69 5.37
N TYR A 94 5.73 -2.71 4.72
CA TYR A 94 5.58 -1.35 5.22
C TYR A 94 4.85 -1.31 6.56
N LEU A 95 3.69 -1.97 6.66
CA LEU A 95 2.91 -2.06 7.90
C LEU A 95 3.75 -2.64 9.05
N ARG A 96 4.41 -3.78 8.82
CA ARG A 96 5.23 -4.46 9.83
C ARG A 96 6.45 -3.64 10.24
N ALA A 97 7.15 -3.03 9.28
CA ALA A 97 8.32 -2.20 9.55
C ALA A 97 7.98 -0.93 10.36
N ASN A 98 6.71 -0.54 10.38
CA ASN A 98 6.20 0.63 11.10
C ASN A 98 5.29 0.24 12.27
N GLY A 99 5.51 -0.95 12.87
CA GLY A 99 4.91 -1.31 14.16
C GLY A 99 3.53 -1.95 14.11
N VAL A 100 2.97 -2.16 12.91
CA VAL A 100 1.70 -2.89 12.76
C VAL A 100 1.96 -4.39 12.76
N HIS A 101 1.80 -4.99 13.93
CA HIS A 101 1.87 -6.45 14.13
C HIS A 101 0.47 -7.04 14.26
N VAL A 102 0.04 -7.78 13.26
CA VAL A 102 -1.19 -8.59 13.37
C VAL A 102 -0.84 -9.86 14.12
N THR A 103 -1.38 -10.02 15.33
CA THR A 103 -1.30 -11.29 16.04
C THR A 103 -2.06 -12.32 15.22
N VAL A 104 -1.35 -13.25 14.59
CA VAL A 104 -2.00 -14.42 14.00
C VAL A 104 -2.50 -15.22 15.19
N LYS A 105 -3.81 -15.18 15.48
CA LYS A 105 -4.42 -16.18 16.36
C LYS A 105 -4.32 -17.50 15.61
N THR A 106 -3.21 -18.21 15.77
CA THR A 106 -3.11 -19.61 15.41
C THR A 106 -4.24 -20.29 16.17
N GLY A 107 -5.25 -20.79 15.46
CA GLY A 107 -6.32 -21.56 16.06
C GLY A 107 -5.72 -22.80 16.72
N ALA A 108 -5.47 -22.72 18.02
CA ALA A 108 -5.13 -23.89 18.82
C ALA A 108 -6.41 -24.73 18.99
N ARG A 109 -6.72 -25.56 17.99
CA ARG A 109 -7.41 -26.82 18.25
C ARG A 109 -6.35 -27.80 18.73
N MET A 110 -6.06 -27.78 20.03
CA MET A 110 -5.52 -28.98 20.68
C MET A 110 -6.72 -29.89 20.93
N HIS A 111 -6.93 -30.84 20.02
CA HIS A 111 -7.59 -32.08 20.39
C HIS A 111 -6.59 -32.89 21.22
N THR A 112 -6.89 -33.04 22.50
CA THR A 112 -6.47 -34.17 23.34
C THR A 112 -7.59 -34.43 24.32
#